data_AF-A0AAW3V2Z0-F1
#
_entry.id   AF-A0AAW3V2Z0-F1
#
_cell.length_a   1.000
_cell.length_b   1.000
_cell.length_c   1.000
_cell.angle_alpha   90.00
_cell.angle_beta   90.00
_cell.angle_gamma   90.00
#
_symmetry.space_group_name_H-M   'P 1'
#
loop_
_entity.id
_entity.type
_entity.pdbx_description
1 polymer ?
#
loop_
_entity_poly.entity_id
_entity_poly.type
_entity_poly.pdbx_seq_one_letter_code
_entity_poly.pdbx_strand_id
1 'polypeptide(L)'
;MESLFHDVTLNPPGVFYLDRLTHFRIAKLLLPDPIRCISFHTPYLPGLELTRADLIDSIPAMYPQTRQWAQAAHDQCPTAEGIAYGSRRNDAGRCVMLFGQRLSSPGLYVLGDDSLAVDPLRSKVLQLADTLKIAVI
;
A
#
# COMPACT_ATOMS: atom_id res chain seq x y z
N MET A 1 2.23 1.43 7.86
CA MET A 1 0.89 1.40 8.50
C MET A 1 0.03 0.31 7.90
N GLU A 2 -0.26 0.34 6.59
CA GLU A 2 -1.10 -0.68 5.92
C GLU A 2 -0.71 -2.12 6.23
N SER A 3 0.46 -2.58 5.76
CA SER A 3 0.85 -3.99 5.90
C SER A 3 1.07 -4.42 7.35
N LEU A 4 1.51 -3.49 8.21
CA LEU A 4 1.90 -3.78 9.60
C LEU A 4 0.69 -3.84 10.55
N PHE A 5 -0.25 -2.92 10.39
CA PHE A 5 -1.41 -2.77 11.26
C PHE A 5 -2.72 -3.10 10.55
N HIS A 6 -2.67 -3.82 9.43
CA HIS A 6 -3.82 -4.15 8.57
C HIS A 6 -5.03 -4.67 9.36
N ASP A 7 -4.78 -5.52 10.35
CA ASP A 7 -5.82 -6.17 11.17
C ASP A 7 -6.02 -5.51 12.54
N VAL A 8 -5.33 -4.40 12.82
CA VAL A 8 -5.46 -3.66 14.08
C VAL A 8 -6.48 -2.53 13.90
N THR A 9 -7.49 -2.46 14.76
CA THR A 9 -8.42 -1.33 14.78
C THR A 9 -7.68 -0.06 15.19
N LEU A 10 -7.96 1.06 14.52
CA LEU A 10 -7.37 2.36 14.89
C LEU A 10 -8.34 3.21 15.72
N ASN A 11 -9.64 2.87 15.70
CA ASN A 11 -10.67 3.57 16.48
C ASN A 11 -11.76 2.57 16.95
N PRO A 12 -11.78 2.18 18.24
CA PRO A 12 -10.72 2.44 19.22
C PRO A 12 -9.41 1.74 18.83
N PRO A 13 -8.25 2.26 19.27
CA PRO A 13 -6.97 1.60 19.05
C PRO A 13 -6.92 0.19 19.64
N GLY A 14 -6.53 -0.77 18.82
CA GLY A 14 -6.44 -2.18 19.20
C GLY A 14 -5.07 -2.59 19.76
N VAL A 15 -4.82 -3.89 19.70
CA VAL A 15 -3.57 -4.52 20.16
C VAL A 15 -2.74 -5.00 18.97
N PHE A 16 -1.43 -4.79 19.05
CA PHE A 16 -0.45 -5.36 18.14
C PHE A 16 0.52 -6.29 18.89
N TYR A 17 0.50 -7.58 18.54
CA TYR A 17 1.45 -8.57 19.07
C TYR A 17 2.84 -8.37 18.45
N LEU A 18 3.84 -8.12 19.30
CA LEU A 18 5.19 -7.74 18.90
C LEU A 18 5.97 -8.90 18.26
N ASP A 19 5.69 -10.12 18.68
CA ASP A 19 6.26 -11.35 18.15
C ASP A 19 6.05 -11.50 16.63
N ARG A 20 4.94 -10.96 16.10
CA ARG A 20 4.62 -10.94 14.66
C ARG A 20 5.67 -10.22 13.84
N LEU A 21 6.47 -9.31 14.42
CA LEU A 21 7.54 -8.62 13.69
C LEU A 21 8.57 -9.55 13.08
N THR A 22 8.72 -10.78 13.62
CA THR A 22 9.57 -11.82 13.03
C THR A 22 9.18 -12.19 11.60
N HIS A 23 7.91 -11.97 11.22
CA HIS A 23 7.38 -12.22 9.88
C HIS A 23 7.36 -10.97 8.99
N PHE A 24 7.71 -9.80 9.51
CA PHE A 24 7.70 -8.56 8.75
C PHE A 24 9.10 -8.12 8.32
N ARG A 25 9.18 -7.69 7.07
CA ARG A 25 10.36 -7.10 6.47
C ARG A 25 9.97 -5.84 5.71
N ILE A 26 10.91 -4.92 5.57
CA ILE A 26 10.75 -3.76 4.71
C ILE A 26 11.79 -3.83 3.60
N ALA A 27 11.30 -3.87 2.37
CA ALA A 27 12.15 -3.79 1.18
C ALA A 27 12.21 -2.34 0.68
N LYS A 28 13.42 -1.87 0.38
CA LYS A 28 13.63 -0.63 -0.35
C LYS A 28 13.86 -0.98 -1.82
N LEU A 29 12.99 -0.47 -2.68
CA LEU A 29 13.02 -0.75 -4.11
C LEU A 29 13.44 0.51 -4.88
N LEU A 30 14.26 0.33 -5.92
CA LEU A 30 14.58 1.35 -6.90
C LEU A 30 13.92 0.99 -8.23
N LEU A 31 13.21 1.96 -8.77
CA LEU A 31 12.66 1.95 -10.11
C LEU A 31 13.51 2.96 -10.90
N PRO A 32 14.32 2.52 -11.87
CA PRO A 32 15.33 3.36 -12.51
C PRO A 32 14.69 4.48 -13.34
N ASP A 33 13.51 4.23 -13.89
CA ASP A 33 12.74 5.17 -14.68
C ASP A 33 11.44 5.57 -13.95
N PRO A 34 10.93 6.79 -14.18
CA PRO A 34 9.60 7.16 -13.70
C PRO A 34 8.53 6.21 -14.29
N ILE A 35 7.78 5.55 -13.41
CA ILE A 35 6.68 4.67 -13.81
C ILE A 35 5.48 5.49 -14.25
N ARG A 36 4.90 5.14 -15.39
CA ARG A 36 3.62 5.68 -15.83
C ARG A 36 2.47 4.95 -15.14
N CYS A 37 1.85 5.60 -14.15
CA CYS A 37 0.68 5.04 -13.47
C CYS A 37 -0.62 5.76 -13.83
N ILE A 38 -1.71 5.01 -13.93
CA ILE A 38 -3.06 5.59 -13.84
C ILE A 38 -3.35 5.95 -12.38
N SER A 39 -3.87 7.16 -12.15
CA SER A 39 -4.11 7.67 -10.80
C SER A 39 -5.54 7.42 -10.36
N PHE A 40 -5.70 6.66 -9.27
CA PHE A 40 -6.94 6.51 -8.51
C PHE A 40 -6.88 7.31 -7.18
N HIS A 41 -6.12 8.40 -7.15
CA HIS A 41 -6.20 9.35 -6.04
C HIS A 41 -7.50 10.14 -6.10
N THR A 42 -8.04 10.51 -4.94
CA THR A 42 -9.33 11.19 -4.78
C THR A 42 -9.62 12.29 -5.81
N PRO A 43 -8.69 13.20 -6.16
CA PRO A 43 -8.97 14.27 -7.12
C PRO A 43 -9.34 13.81 -8.53
N TYR A 44 -8.94 12.59 -8.92
CA TYR A 44 -9.14 12.06 -10.28
C TYR A 44 -10.36 11.14 -10.40
N LEU A 45 -10.90 10.66 -9.28
CA LEU A 45 -12.02 9.72 -9.25
C LEU A 45 -13.34 10.28 -9.83
N PRO A 46 -13.67 11.58 -9.69
CA PRO A 46 -14.89 12.13 -10.30
C PRO A 46 -14.93 11.97 -11.82
N GLY A 47 -13.78 11.95 -12.50
CA GLY A 47 -13.70 11.70 -13.94
C GLY A 47 -14.02 10.26 -14.35
N LEU A 48 -14.09 9.34 -13.38
CA LEU A 48 -14.48 7.94 -13.55
C LEU A 48 -15.86 7.66 -12.94
N GLU A 49 -16.57 8.70 -12.47
CA GLU A 49 -17.82 8.59 -11.72
C GLU A 49 -17.69 7.74 -10.44
N LEU A 50 -16.51 7.78 -9.82
CA LEU A 50 -16.18 7.04 -8.60
C LEU A 50 -15.94 7.98 -7.42
N THR A 51 -16.15 7.44 -6.23
CA THR A 51 -15.72 8.02 -4.97
C THR A 51 -14.57 7.20 -4.37
N ARG A 52 -13.92 7.77 -3.35
CA ARG A 52 -12.91 7.04 -2.59
C ARG A 52 -13.49 5.79 -1.90
N ALA A 53 -14.77 5.82 -1.50
CA ALA A 53 -15.45 4.69 -0.87
C ALA A 53 -15.64 3.50 -1.81
N ASP A 54 -15.75 3.75 -3.11
CA ASP A 54 -15.92 2.68 -4.11
C ASP A 54 -14.64 1.89 -4.36
N LEU A 55 -13.47 2.47 -4.05
CA LEU A 55 -12.16 1.85 -4.26
C LEU A 55 -11.38 1.65 -2.95
N ILE A 56 -10.91 2.74 -2.35
CA ILE A 56 -9.88 2.71 -1.29
C ILE A 56 -10.48 2.34 0.07
N ASP A 57 -11.65 2.90 0.39
CA ASP A 57 -12.31 2.65 1.68
C ASP A 57 -13.32 1.49 1.59
N SER A 58 -13.39 0.80 0.45
CA SER A 58 -14.29 -0.32 0.17
C SER A 58 -14.05 -1.51 1.11
N ILE A 59 -15.11 -2.28 1.40
CA ILE A 59 -15.02 -3.48 2.24
C ILE A 59 -14.54 -4.69 1.42
N PRO A 60 -14.00 -5.75 2.05
CA PRO A 60 -13.51 -6.94 1.32
C PRO A 60 -14.52 -7.57 0.36
N ALA A 61 -15.81 -7.50 0.65
CA ALA A 61 -16.88 -7.98 -0.23
C ALA A 61 -16.91 -7.27 -1.60
N MET A 62 -16.38 -6.04 -1.68
CA MET A 62 -16.29 -5.23 -2.90
C MET A 62 -14.99 -5.44 -3.69
N TYR A 63 -14.08 -6.28 -3.20
CA TYR A 63 -12.81 -6.54 -3.88
C TYR A 63 -12.97 -7.07 -5.31
N PRO A 64 -13.94 -7.92 -5.65
CA PRO A 64 -14.20 -8.29 -7.04
C PRO A 64 -14.42 -7.07 -7.95
N GLN A 65 -15.19 -6.08 -7.51
CA GLN A 65 -15.46 -4.84 -8.25
C GLN A 65 -14.21 -3.96 -8.33
N THR A 66 -13.48 -3.76 -7.23
CA THR A 66 -12.24 -2.94 -7.27
C THR A 66 -11.17 -3.54 -8.20
N ARG A 67 -11.10 -4.87 -8.31
CA ARG A 67 -10.21 -5.55 -9.26
C ARG A 67 -10.58 -5.27 -10.72
N GLN A 68 -11.87 -5.12 -11.03
CA GLN A 68 -12.30 -4.78 -12.38
C GLN A 68 -11.80 -3.40 -12.81
N TRP A 69 -11.68 -2.44 -11.89
CA TRP A 69 -11.08 -1.15 -12.18
C TRP A 69 -9.58 -1.22 -12.48
N ALA A 70 -8.85 -2.05 -11.74
CA ALA A 70 -7.44 -2.32 -12.05
C ALA A 70 -7.28 -3.00 -13.43
N GLN A 71 -8.18 -3.93 -13.76
CA GLN A 71 -8.21 -4.60 -15.07
C GLN A 71 -8.55 -3.62 -16.19
N ALA A 72 -9.54 -2.74 -16.00
CA ALA A 72 -9.90 -1.71 -16.97
C ALA A 72 -8.73 -0.74 -17.22
N ALA A 73 -8.03 -0.31 -16.16
CA ALA A 73 -6.83 0.53 -16.29
C ALA A 73 -5.71 -0.20 -17.06
N HIS A 74 -5.52 -1.50 -16.82
CA HIS A 74 -4.60 -2.30 -17.60
C HIS A 74 -5.01 -2.32 -19.08
N ASP A 75 -6.23 -2.72 -19.40
CA ASP A 75 -6.65 -2.99 -20.78
C ASP A 75 -6.82 -1.73 -21.63
N GLN A 76 -7.32 -0.63 -21.04
CA GLN A 76 -7.63 0.60 -21.77
C GLN A 76 -6.44 1.56 -21.86
N CYS A 77 -5.43 1.40 -20.99
CA CYS A 77 -4.24 2.25 -20.99
C CYS A 77 -2.99 1.40 -21.25
N PRO A 78 -2.70 1.02 -22.52
CA PRO A 78 -1.62 0.08 -22.84
C PRO A 78 -0.22 0.60 -22.49
N THR A 79 -0.04 1.91 -22.36
CA THR A 79 1.22 2.56 -21.98
C THR A 79 1.40 2.72 -20.48
N ALA A 80 0.37 2.43 -19.67
CA ALA A 80 0.48 2.45 -18.23
C ALA A 80 1.21 1.20 -17.74
N GLU A 81 2.11 1.39 -16.79
CA GLU A 81 2.94 0.37 -16.14
C GLU A 81 2.40 0.01 -14.74
N GLY A 82 1.31 0.65 -14.31
CA GLY A 82 0.63 0.34 -13.07
C GLY A 82 -0.53 1.28 -12.75
N ILE A 83 -1.06 1.12 -11.54
CA ILE A 83 -2.02 2.03 -10.93
C ILE A 83 -1.45 2.60 -9.63
N ALA A 84 -1.77 3.84 -9.32
CA ALA A 84 -1.34 4.53 -8.11
C ALA A 84 -2.56 5.07 -7.34
N TYR A 85 -2.56 4.92 -6.03
CA TYR A 85 -3.68 5.30 -5.17
C TYR A 85 -3.21 5.71 -3.78
N GLY A 86 -4.04 6.44 -3.05
CA GLY A 86 -3.76 6.79 -1.65
C GLY A 86 -3.94 5.58 -0.74
N SER A 87 -3.14 5.46 0.33
CA SER A 87 -3.34 4.38 1.30
C SER A 87 -4.60 4.61 2.13
N ARG A 88 -5.22 3.53 2.63
CA ARG A 88 -6.47 3.59 3.38
C ARG A 88 -6.27 4.15 4.79
N ARG A 89 -5.19 3.76 5.45
CA ARG A 89 -4.83 3.99 6.85
C ARG A 89 -3.83 5.13 7.03
N ASN A 90 -3.24 5.63 5.95
CA ASN A 90 -2.36 6.79 5.91
C ASN A 90 -2.64 7.57 4.63
N ASP A 91 -3.37 8.68 4.75
CA ASP A 91 -3.80 9.53 3.64
C ASP A 91 -2.62 10.21 2.91
N ALA A 92 -1.54 10.53 3.63
CA ALA A 92 -0.27 10.98 3.05
C ALA A 92 0.52 9.84 2.37
N GLY A 93 0.15 8.60 2.65
CA GLY A 93 0.77 7.40 2.08
C GLY A 93 0.35 7.17 0.63
N ARG A 94 1.32 6.79 -0.21
CA ARG A 94 1.09 6.40 -1.61
C ARG A 94 1.24 4.90 -1.75
N CYS A 95 0.33 4.30 -2.51
CA CYS A 95 0.36 2.91 -2.90
C CYS A 95 0.48 2.82 -4.42
N VAL A 96 1.17 1.77 -4.88
CA VAL A 96 1.28 1.45 -6.30
C VAL A 96 1.06 -0.04 -6.49
N MET A 97 0.38 -0.41 -7.57
CA MET A 97 0.32 -1.78 -8.08
C MET A 97 0.90 -1.77 -9.48
N LEU A 98 1.95 -2.54 -9.70
CA LEU A 98 2.69 -2.55 -10.97
C LEU A 98 2.21 -3.68 -11.88
N PHE A 99 2.14 -3.42 -13.17
CA PHE A 99 1.90 -4.42 -14.20
C PHE A 99 3.23 -5.02 -14.62
N GLY A 100 3.61 -6.14 -13.99
CA GLY A 100 4.93 -6.74 -14.16
C GLY A 100 5.31 -7.04 -15.62
N GLN A 101 4.34 -7.34 -16.48
CA GLN A 101 4.53 -7.59 -17.91
C GLN A 101 4.92 -6.35 -18.72
N ARG A 102 4.73 -5.15 -18.14
CA ARG A 102 4.98 -3.86 -18.80
C ARG A 102 6.20 -3.13 -18.25
N LEU A 103 6.80 -3.65 -17.18
CA LEU A 103 8.06 -3.11 -16.67
C LEU A 103 9.21 -3.58 -17.57
N SER A 104 10.05 -2.64 -18.00
CA SER A 104 11.34 -2.94 -18.64
C SER A 104 12.14 -3.89 -17.74
N SER A 105 12.66 -5.02 -18.24
CA SER A 105 13.56 -5.87 -17.44
C SER A 105 14.98 -5.26 -17.40
N PRO A 106 15.69 -5.21 -16.25
CA PRO A 106 15.33 -5.69 -14.92
C PRO A 106 14.88 -4.54 -14.00
N GLY A 107 13.91 -3.73 -14.44
CA GLY A 107 13.52 -2.40 -13.96
C GLY A 107 12.99 -2.28 -12.53
N LEU A 108 13.26 -3.26 -11.66
CA LEU A 108 13.03 -3.19 -10.23
C LEU A 108 14.26 -3.74 -9.49
N TYR A 109 15.01 -2.87 -8.82
CA TYR A 109 16.17 -3.27 -8.03
C TYR A 109 15.84 -3.24 -6.54
N VAL A 110 16.17 -4.31 -5.83
CA VAL A 110 16.09 -4.34 -4.37
C VAL A 110 17.37 -3.70 -3.81
N LEU A 111 17.24 -2.53 -3.19
CA LEU A 111 18.35 -1.82 -2.56
C LEU A 111 18.61 -2.29 -1.12
N GLY A 112 17.60 -2.88 -0.49
CA GLY A 112 17.66 -3.36 0.88
C GLY A 112 16.41 -4.16 1.22
N ASP A 113 16.58 -5.08 2.16
CA ASP A 113 15.52 -5.92 2.70
C ASP A 113 15.86 -6.19 4.16
N ASP A 114 15.22 -5.43 5.05
CA ASP A 114 15.55 -5.41 6.46
C ASP A 114 14.40 -5.99 7.29
N SER A 115 14.72 -6.79 8.30
CA SER A 115 13.71 -7.30 9.23
C SER A 115 13.19 -6.19 10.13
N LEU A 116 11.88 -6.15 10.37
CA LEU A 116 11.29 -5.24 11.36
C LEU A 116 11.46 -5.74 12.80
N ALA A 117 11.91 -6.98 13.01
CA ALA A 117 12.12 -7.56 14.34
C ALA A 117 13.41 -7.08 15.02
N VAL A 118 14.30 -6.42 14.28
CA VAL A 118 15.62 -5.97 14.76
C VAL A 118 15.71 -4.45 14.76
N ASP A 119 16.55 -3.92 15.64
CA ASP A 119 16.83 -2.49 15.66
C ASP A 119 17.68 -2.07 14.46
N PRO A 120 17.49 -0.83 13.95
CA PRO A 120 16.67 0.25 14.53
C PRO A 120 15.19 0.21 14.11
N LEU A 121 14.78 -0.73 13.25
CA LEU A 121 13.43 -0.75 12.68
C LEU A 121 12.36 -1.17 13.68
N ARG A 122 12.68 -2.11 14.56
CA ARG A 122 11.81 -2.47 15.69
C ARG A 122 11.44 -1.26 16.53
N SER A 123 12.43 -0.46 16.95
CA SER A 123 12.18 0.78 17.69
C SER A 123 11.27 1.76 16.95
N LYS A 124 11.43 1.91 15.63
CA LYS A 124 10.54 2.76 14.82
C LYS A 124 9.11 2.25 14.77
N VAL A 125 8.91 0.93 14.72
CA VAL A 125 7.57 0.33 14.81
C VAL A 125 6.92 0.62 16.15
N LEU A 126 7.66 0.49 17.25
CA LEU A 126 7.15 0.78 18.60
C LEU A 126 6.77 2.27 18.75
N GLN A 127 7.61 3.18 18.25
CA GLN A 127 7.31 4.61 18.22
C GLN A 127 6.04 4.93 17.41
N LEU A 128 5.87 4.26 16.27
CA LEU A 128 4.67 4.41 15.45
C LEU A 128 3.42 3.89 16.17
N ALA A 129 3.51 2.73 16.84
CA ALA A 129 2.40 2.17 17.62
C ALA A 129 1.98 3.12 18.76
N ASP A 130 2.94 3.69 19.50
CA ASP A 130 2.65 4.67 20.56
C ASP A 130 2.00 5.95 20.02
N THR A 131 2.47 6.45 18.88
CA THR A 131 1.88 7.61 18.19
C THR A 131 0.41 7.35 17.85
N LEU A 132 0.10 6.12 17.41
CA LEU A 132 -1.25 5.68 17.06
C LEU A 132 -2.06 5.18 18.26
N LYS A 133 -1.48 5.20 19.47
CA LYS A 133 -2.07 4.67 20.71
C LYS A 133 -2.47 3.20 20.63
N ILE A 134 -1.79 2.43 19.77
CA ILE A 134 -1.93 0.98 19.67
C ILE A 134 -1.15 0.34 20.82
N ALA A 135 -1.82 -0.51 21.59
CA ALA A 135 -1.16 -1.28 22.64
C ALA A 135 -0.27 -2.36 22.00
N VAL A 136 0.97 -2.45 22.45
CA VAL A 136 1.91 -3.48 22.00
C VAL A 136 2.07 -4.51 23.11
N ILE A 137 1.85 -5.78 22.78
CA ILE A 137 1.95 -6.92 23.71
C ILE A 137 3.00 -7.90 23.20
#